data_AF-A0A5D8Z8D3-F1
#
_entry.id   AF-A0A5D8Z8D3-F1
#
_cell.length_a   1.000
_cell.length_b   1.000
_cell.length_c   1.000
_cell.angle_alpha   90.00
_cell.angle_beta   90.00
_cell.angle_gamma   90.00
#
_symmetry.space_group_name_H-M   'P 1'
#
loop_
_entity.id
_entity.type
_entity.pdbx_description
1 polymer ?
#
loop_
_entity_poly.entity_id
_entity_poly.type
_entity_poly.pdbx_seq_one_letter_code
_entity_poly.pdbx_strand_id
1 'polypeptide(L)'
;MYRDPDSPAPGVSLQRRLVEAGLLACVAGLFVHRMWQAVPLARVGEMLLLAVFWCLLAWLVRRVARVRLAEAIGIVGLAALCVMAGPLPVLATLLLGAGAVAIGTLLVDDMATAFVVGCALIAGGLGWLLPLPVHRAWIYAPLLVAAVVLRRRVVRTALVDAACGLRVAVDASPRIAAAAMLALGLASAGAWLPTLQYDDLAYHLGLPWQLLRNGRYALDASHQVWAMAPWAGDVLQGIAQVLARGEARVALDAAWLVASAALAV
;
A
#
# COMPACT_ATOMS: atom_id res chain seq x y z
N MET A 1 -25.22 11.59 34.01
CA MET A 1 -23.85 11.15 33.71
C MET A 1 -23.46 11.81 32.39
N TYR A 2 -22.79 12.96 32.47
CA TYR A 2 -22.45 13.78 31.30
C TYR A 2 -21.26 13.12 30.59
N ARG A 3 -21.49 12.53 29.41
CA ARG A 3 -20.41 11.97 28.60
C ARG A 3 -19.68 13.15 27.99
N ASP A 4 -18.40 13.28 28.32
CA ASP A 4 -17.51 14.27 27.75
C ASP A 4 -17.55 14.13 26.21
N PRO A 5 -17.97 15.16 25.46
CA PRO A 5 -18.10 15.08 23.99
C PRO A 5 -16.77 14.76 23.30
N ASP A 6 -15.65 14.94 23.98
CA ASP A 6 -14.30 14.62 23.48
C ASP A 6 -13.83 13.20 23.82
N SER A 7 -14.63 12.42 24.57
CA SER A 7 -14.29 11.02 24.85
C SER A 7 -14.49 10.17 23.58
N PRO A 8 -13.43 9.54 23.03
CA PRO A 8 -13.56 8.71 21.84
C PRO A 8 -14.55 7.58 22.10
N ALA A 9 -15.33 7.23 21.07
CA ALA A 9 -16.27 6.12 21.16
C ALA A 9 -15.54 4.87 21.68
N PRO A 10 -16.15 4.06 22.57
CA PRO A 10 -15.47 2.96 23.25
C PRO A 10 -14.80 1.95 22.30
N GLY A 11 -15.32 1.77 21.08
CA GLY A 11 -14.69 0.95 20.05
C GLY A 11 -13.35 1.49 19.53
N VAL A 12 -13.21 2.81 19.37
CA VAL A 12 -11.98 3.47 18.89
C VAL A 12 -10.87 3.33 19.93
N SER A 13 -11.19 3.48 21.22
CA SER A 13 -10.23 3.28 22.29
C SER A 13 -9.73 1.83 22.37
N LEU A 14 -10.63 0.85 22.18
CA LEU A 14 -10.24 -0.56 22.16
C LEU A 14 -9.35 -0.88 20.96
N GLN A 15 -9.71 -0.44 19.76
CA GLN A 15 -8.91 -0.65 18.54
C GLN A 15 -7.50 -0.07 18.69
N ARG A 16 -7.40 1.18 19.16
CA ARG A 16 -6.10 1.82 19.42
C ARG A 16 -5.25 1.03 20.41
N ARG A 17 -5.85 0.59 21.52
CA ARG A 17 -5.16 -0.24 22.52
C ARG A 17 -4.71 -1.58 21.95
N LEU A 18 -5.49 -2.19 21.06
CA LEU A 18 -5.11 -3.44 20.39
C LEU A 18 -3.91 -3.22 19.46
N VAL A 19 -3.87 -2.12 18.69
CA VAL A 19 -2.72 -1.77 17.85
C VAL A 19 -1.47 -1.52 18.70
N GLU A 20 -1.60 -0.75 19.77
CA GLU A 20 -0.51 -0.47 20.71
C GLU A 20 0.01 -1.77 21.38
N ALA A 21 -0.91 -2.63 21.82
CA ALA A 21 -0.56 -3.94 22.39
C ALA A 21 0.13 -4.86 21.37
N GLY A 22 -0.34 -4.86 20.12
CA GLY A 22 0.29 -5.61 19.03
C GLY A 22 1.71 -5.13 18.75
N LEU A 23 1.94 -3.81 18.69
CA LEU A 23 3.28 -3.24 18.54
C LEU A 23 4.20 -3.65 19.69
N LEU A 24 3.72 -3.54 20.94
CA LEU A 24 4.48 -3.95 22.12
C LEU A 24 4.79 -5.45 22.10
N ALA A 25 3.85 -6.30 21.68
CA ALA A 25 4.05 -7.73 21.53
C ALA A 25 5.12 -8.04 20.46
N CYS A 26 5.11 -7.34 19.32
CA CYS A 26 6.15 -7.48 18.30
C CYS A 26 7.54 -7.09 18.82
N VAL A 27 7.65 -5.95 19.52
CA VAL A 27 8.90 -5.51 20.14
C VAL A 27 9.37 -6.52 21.18
N ALA A 28 8.49 -6.97 22.08
CA ALA A 28 8.79 -7.99 23.07
C ALA A 28 9.27 -9.29 22.42
N GLY A 29 8.58 -9.76 21.38
CA GLY A 29 8.96 -10.94 20.60
C GLY A 29 10.35 -10.83 19.98
N LEU A 30 10.69 -9.67 19.40
CA LEU A 30 12.02 -9.39 18.84
C LEU A 30 13.14 -9.60 19.88
N PHE A 31 12.93 -9.17 21.12
CA PHE A 31 13.91 -9.31 22.20
C PHE A 31 13.89 -10.71 22.83
N VAL A 32 12.72 -11.25 23.15
CA VAL A 32 12.54 -12.57 23.77
C VAL A 32 13.12 -13.67 22.88
N HIS A 33 12.82 -13.63 21.58
CA HIS A 33 13.34 -14.59 20.60
C HIS A 33 14.71 -14.18 20.03
N ARG A 34 15.34 -13.14 20.57
CA ARG A 34 16.68 -12.64 20.18
C ARG A 34 16.84 -12.41 18.67
N MET A 35 15.76 -12.04 17.99
CA MET A 35 15.77 -11.82 16.54
C MET A 35 16.75 -10.72 16.14
N TRP A 36 17.06 -9.78 17.03
CA TRP A 36 18.10 -8.76 16.85
C TRP A 36 19.50 -9.35 16.57
N GLN A 37 19.79 -10.58 16.99
CA GLN A 37 21.05 -11.27 16.68
C GLN A 37 21.11 -11.79 15.24
N ALA A 38 19.94 -12.04 14.64
CA ALA A 38 19.82 -12.47 13.25
C ALA A 38 19.81 -11.29 12.27
N VAL A 39 19.60 -10.06 12.76
CA VAL A 39 19.63 -8.86 11.92
C VAL A 39 21.08 -8.52 11.58
N PRO A 40 21.49 -8.54 10.30
CA PRO A 40 22.84 -8.16 9.93
C PRO A 40 23.05 -6.67 10.24
N LEU A 41 24.03 -6.34 11.08
CA LEU A 41 24.34 -4.94 11.44
C LEU A 41 24.56 -4.04 10.22
N ALA A 42 25.09 -4.59 9.13
CA ALA A 42 25.23 -3.90 7.86
C ALA A 42 23.89 -3.36 7.33
N ARG A 43 22.80 -4.14 7.42
CA ARG A 43 21.46 -3.72 6.97
C ARG A 43 20.90 -2.59 7.83
N VAL A 44 21.18 -2.60 9.14
CA VAL A 44 20.80 -1.49 10.02
C VAL A 44 21.53 -0.21 9.59
N GLY A 45 22.84 -0.31 9.34
CA GLY A 45 23.65 0.81 8.85
C GLY A 45 23.16 1.38 7.52
N GLU A 46 22.83 0.51 6.56
CA GLU A 46 22.24 0.88 5.26
C GLU A 46 20.91 1.63 5.43
N MET A 47 20.02 1.15 6.30
CA MET A 47 18.73 1.81 6.55
C MET A 47 18.89 3.16 7.25
N LEU A 48 19.83 3.28 8.19
CA LEU A 48 20.17 4.57 8.82
C LEU A 48 20.76 5.56 7.82
N LEU A 49 21.67 5.10 6.95
CA LEU A 49 22.25 5.93 5.89
C LEU A 49 21.16 6.40 4.91
N LEU A 50 20.26 5.51 4.50
CA LEU A 50 19.12 5.83 3.65
C LEU A 50 18.21 6.85 4.34
N ALA A 51 17.93 6.70 5.63
CA ALA A 51 17.13 7.64 6.41
C ALA A 51 17.76 9.05 6.43
N VAL A 52 19.07 9.13 6.67
CA VAL A 52 19.81 10.40 6.65
C VAL A 52 19.75 11.03 5.26
N PHE A 53 20.01 10.26 4.20
CA PHE A 53 19.95 10.76 2.83
C PHE A 53 18.56 11.27 2.46
N TRP A 54 17.52 10.53 2.82
CA TRP A 54 16.13 10.92 2.60
C TRP A 54 15.76 12.20 3.35
N CYS A 55 16.19 12.34 4.60
CA CYS A 55 16.02 13.56 5.39
C CYS A 55 16.76 14.75 4.78
N LEU A 56 17.97 14.56 4.26
CA LEU A 56 18.74 15.61 3.58
C LEU A 56 18.04 16.09 2.31
N LEU A 57 17.58 15.16 1.46
CA LEU A 57 16.79 15.50 0.27
C LEU A 57 15.47 16.19 0.64
N ALA A 58 14.76 15.69 1.65
CA ALA A 58 13.52 16.30 2.12
C ALA A 58 13.77 17.71 2.67
N TRP A 59 14.89 17.94 3.35
CA TRP A 59 15.27 19.28 3.79
C TRP A 59 15.51 20.23 2.61
N LEU A 60 16.17 19.78 1.55
CA LEU A 60 16.35 20.56 0.31
C LEU A 60 15.01 20.89 -0.35
N VAL A 61 14.15 19.87 -0.53
CA VAL A 61 12.79 20.05 -1.09
C VAL A 61 11.99 21.03 -0.25
N ARG A 62 12.02 20.90 1.07
CA ARG A 62 11.38 21.83 2.01
C ARG A 62 11.87 23.27 1.82
N ARG A 63 13.16 23.49 1.62
CA ARG A 63 13.73 24.84 1.42
C ARG A 63 13.23 25.48 0.13
N VAL A 64 13.13 24.71 -0.94
CA VAL A 64 12.73 25.21 -2.28
C VAL A 64 11.21 25.35 -2.39
N ALA A 65 10.46 24.31 -2.03
CA ALA A 65 9.00 24.26 -2.19
C ALA A 65 8.21 24.90 -1.03
N ARG A 66 8.89 25.28 0.06
CA ARG A 66 8.29 25.86 1.28
C ARG A 66 7.18 25.00 1.91
N VAL A 67 7.33 23.68 1.81
CA VAL A 67 6.40 22.68 2.37
C VAL A 67 6.83 22.23 3.77
N ARG A 68 5.96 21.50 4.47
CA ARG A 68 6.28 20.91 5.79
C ARG A 68 7.28 19.77 5.63
N LEU A 69 8.04 19.45 6.67
CA LEU A 69 9.05 18.39 6.59
C LEU A 69 8.43 17.02 6.24
N ALA A 70 7.28 16.69 6.84
CA ALA A 70 6.57 15.45 6.54
C ALA A 70 6.14 15.36 5.07
N GLU A 71 5.62 16.47 4.51
CA GLU A 71 5.25 16.56 3.10
C GLU A 71 6.49 16.42 2.19
N ALA A 72 7.61 17.05 2.55
CA ALA A 72 8.85 16.92 1.79
C ALA A 72 9.39 15.48 1.80
N ILE A 73 9.32 14.78 2.94
CA ILE A 73 9.69 13.36 3.04
C ILE A 73 8.79 12.52 2.13
N GLY A 74 7.48 12.77 2.16
CA GLY A 74 6.50 12.11 1.29
C GLY A 74 6.78 12.35 -0.20
N ILE A 75 7.11 13.59 -0.60
CA ILE A 75 7.49 13.93 -1.98
C ILE A 75 8.74 13.16 -2.42
N VAL A 76 9.79 13.16 -1.60
CA VAL A 76 11.02 12.39 -1.89
C VAL A 76 10.71 10.90 -2.00
N GLY A 77 9.83 10.38 -1.13
CA GLY A 77 9.41 8.99 -1.17
C GLY A 77 8.63 8.62 -2.42
N LEU A 78 7.69 9.45 -2.84
CA LEU A 78 6.93 9.25 -4.07
C LEU A 78 7.86 9.32 -5.29
N ALA A 79 8.81 10.24 -5.31
CA ALA A 79 9.81 10.33 -6.36
C ALA A 79 10.69 9.08 -6.41
N ALA A 80 11.18 8.61 -5.26
CA ALA A 80 11.96 7.38 -5.15
C ALA A 80 11.15 6.16 -5.61
N LEU A 81 9.87 6.06 -5.22
CA LEU A 81 8.96 5.00 -5.68
C LEU A 81 8.81 5.01 -7.20
N CYS A 82 8.62 6.18 -7.81
CA CYS A 82 8.53 6.30 -9.27
C CYS A 82 9.84 5.93 -9.98
N VAL A 83 11.00 6.21 -9.39
CA VAL A 83 12.31 5.83 -9.94
C VAL A 83 12.54 4.33 -9.84
N MET A 84 12.21 3.73 -8.68
CA MET A 84 12.49 2.31 -8.41
C MET A 84 11.47 1.36 -9.04
N ALA A 85 10.18 1.67 -8.94
CA ALA A 85 9.11 0.86 -9.53
C ALA A 85 8.84 1.21 -11.00
N GLY A 86 9.16 2.44 -11.41
CA GLY A 86 8.77 2.99 -12.71
C GLY A 86 7.42 3.70 -12.66
N PRO A 87 7.19 4.70 -13.55
CA PRO A 87 5.97 5.50 -13.53
C PRO A 87 4.72 4.70 -13.92
N LEU A 88 4.84 3.69 -14.79
CA LEU A 88 3.70 2.88 -15.24
C LEU A 88 3.13 2.01 -14.10
N PRO A 89 3.93 1.26 -13.32
CA PRO A 89 3.46 0.58 -12.11
C PRO A 89 2.79 1.50 -11.08
N VAL A 90 3.33 2.69 -10.87
CA VAL A 90 2.74 3.67 -9.95
C VAL A 90 1.38 4.14 -10.49
N LEU A 91 1.27 4.51 -11.76
CA LEU A 91 0.00 4.91 -12.37
C LEU A 91 -1.03 3.78 -12.39
N ALA A 92 -0.61 2.55 -12.68
CA ALA A 92 -1.47 1.37 -12.65
C ALA A 92 -2.02 1.13 -11.23
N THR A 93 -1.18 1.25 -10.21
CA THR A 93 -1.57 1.11 -8.80
C THR A 93 -2.51 2.23 -8.38
N LEU A 94 -2.24 3.48 -8.79
CA LEU A 94 -3.12 4.62 -8.53
C LEU A 94 -4.49 4.45 -9.20
N LEU A 95 -4.54 3.95 -10.45
CA LEU A 95 -5.79 3.65 -11.14
C LEU A 95 -6.56 2.52 -10.44
N LEU A 96 -5.88 1.44 -10.06
CA LEU A 96 -6.47 0.35 -9.29
C LEU A 96 -7.01 0.85 -7.96
N GLY A 97 -6.24 1.64 -7.22
CA GLY A 97 -6.65 2.20 -5.94
C GLY A 97 -7.80 3.19 -6.04
N ALA A 98 -7.81 4.05 -7.06
CA ALA A 98 -8.94 4.93 -7.34
C ALA A 98 -10.20 4.14 -7.71
N GLY A 99 -10.06 3.08 -8.50
CA GLY A 99 -11.14 2.15 -8.82
C GLY A 99 -11.65 1.41 -7.59
N ALA A 100 -10.76 0.96 -6.71
CA ALA A 100 -11.10 0.35 -5.43
C ALA A 100 -11.89 1.32 -4.54
N VAL A 101 -11.43 2.55 -4.35
CA VAL A 101 -12.17 3.59 -3.60
C VAL A 101 -13.53 3.86 -4.26
N ALA A 102 -13.60 3.96 -5.59
CA ALA A 102 -14.86 4.20 -6.31
C ALA A 102 -15.91 3.11 -6.05
N ILE A 103 -15.47 1.85 -5.98
CA ILE A 103 -16.31 0.67 -5.70
C ILE A 103 -16.62 0.57 -4.21
N GLY A 104 -15.62 0.65 -3.33
CA GLY A 104 -15.80 0.49 -1.89
C GLY A 104 -16.63 1.59 -1.25
N THR A 105 -16.63 2.80 -1.82
CA THR A 105 -17.53 3.89 -1.39
C THR A 105 -19.01 3.60 -1.65
N LEU A 106 -19.35 2.49 -2.31
CA LEU A 106 -20.73 2.00 -2.36
C LEU A 106 -21.20 1.41 -1.03
N LEU A 107 -20.26 1.03 -0.16
CA LEU A 107 -20.53 0.33 1.09
C LEU A 107 -20.05 1.09 2.34
N VAL A 108 -19.01 1.92 2.22
CA VAL A 108 -18.39 2.63 3.35
C VAL A 108 -18.00 4.05 2.97
N ASP A 109 -18.15 5.01 3.89
CA ASP A 109 -17.87 6.43 3.59
C ASP A 109 -16.39 6.83 3.77
N ASP A 110 -15.65 6.17 4.67
CA ASP A 110 -14.22 6.44 4.91
C ASP A 110 -13.35 5.93 3.75
N MET A 111 -12.37 6.74 3.31
CA MET A 111 -11.54 6.44 2.15
C MET A 111 -10.64 5.23 2.36
N ALA A 112 -10.00 5.10 3.53
CA ALA A 112 -9.06 4.02 3.79
C ALA A 112 -9.80 2.67 3.83
N THR A 113 -10.94 2.63 4.52
CA THR A 113 -11.81 1.46 4.58
C THR A 113 -12.43 1.16 3.22
N ALA A 114 -12.89 2.18 2.49
CA ALA A 114 -13.41 2.01 1.13
C ALA A 114 -12.35 1.46 0.16
N PHE A 115 -11.10 1.89 0.27
CA PHE A 115 -10.01 1.30 -0.51
C PHE A 115 -9.89 -0.20 -0.23
N VAL A 116 -9.82 -0.63 1.04
CA VAL A 116 -9.69 -2.05 1.41
C VAL A 116 -10.90 -2.87 0.99
N VAL A 117 -12.11 -2.37 1.24
CA VAL A 117 -13.36 -3.04 0.83
C VAL A 117 -13.43 -3.15 -0.69
N GLY A 118 -13.08 -2.09 -1.42
CA GLY A 118 -13.01 -2.11 -2.88
C GLY A 118 -11.99 -3.11 -3.41
N CYS A 119 -10.79 -3.14 -2.84
CA CYS A 119 -9.77 -4.14 -3.13
C CYS A 119 -10.28 -5.57 -2.90
N ALA A 120 -10.97 -5.82 -1.79
CA ALA A 120 -11.57 -7.13 -1.50
C ALA A 120 -12.64 -7.52 -2.53
N LEU A 121 -13.51 -6.58 -2.95
CA LEU A 121 -14.53 -6.83 -3.98
C LEU A 121 -13.90 -7.11 -5.36
N ILE A 122 -12.88 -6.33 -5.74
CA ILE A 122 -12.15 -6.53 -7.00
C ILE A 122 -11.44 -7.89 -6.97
N ALA A 123 -10.70 -8.18 -5.90
CA ALA A 123 -9.96 -9.43 -5.75
C ALA A 123 -10.88 -10.65 -5.71
N GLY A 124 -12.00 -10.56 -4.98
CA GLY A 124 -13.01 -11.61 -4.91
C GLY A 124 -13.65 -11.85 -6.27
N GLY A 125 -14.10 -10.80 -6.96
CA GLY A 125 -14.73 -10.92 -8.27
C GLY A 125 -13.78 -11.45 -9.35
N LEU A 126 -12.58 -10.86 -9.46
CA LEU A 126 -11.60 -11.27 -10.47
C LEU A 126 -10.88 -12.57 -10.13
N GLY A 127 -10.80 -12.94 -8.85
CA GLY A 127 -10.29 -14.22 -8.38
C GLY A 127 -11.03 -15.40 -9.00
N TRP A 128 -12.36 -15.31 -9.12
CA TRP A 128 -13.18 -16.33 -9.80
C TRP A 128 -12.96 -16.39 -11.31
N LEU A 129 -12.52 -15.29 -11.92
CA LEU A 129 -12.31 -15.21 -13.36
C LEU A 129 -10.89 -15.59 -13.78
N LEU A 130 -9.96 -15.79 -12.84
CA LEU A 130 -8.55 -16.10 -13.08
C LEU A 130 -8.31 -17.15 -14.19
N PRO A 131 -9.05 -18.27 -14.29
CA PRO A 131 -8.81 -19.28 -15.32
C PRO A 131 -9.19 -18.86 -16.74
N LEU A 132 -10.03 -17.82 -16.86
CA LEU A 132 -10.57 -17.37 -18.13
C LEU A 132 -9.57 -16.43 -18.83
N PRO A 133 -9.43 -16.49 -20.18
CA PRO A 133 -8.48 -15.68 -20.95
C PRO A 133 -8.94 -14.22 -21.16
N VAL A 134 -9.38 -13.56 -20.09
CA VAL A 134 -10.00 -12.21 -20.11
C VAL A 134 -9.13 -11.13 -19.47
N HIS A 135 -7.96 -11.48 -18.91
CA HIS A 135 -7.15 -10.55 -18.14
C HIS A 135 -6.22 -9.74 -19.05
N ARG A 136 -6.72 -8.62 -19.58
CA ARG A 136 -5.96 -7.73 -20.48
C ARG A 136 -6.01 -6.28 -20.00
N ALA A 137 -4.93 -5.53 -20.24
CA ALA A 137 -4.85 -4.11 -19.88
C ALA A 137 -5.98 -3.29 -20.50
N TRP A 138 -6.35 -3.59 -21.75
CA TRP A 138 -7.44 -2.90 -22.46
C TRP A 138 -8.83 -3.29 -21.96
N ILE A 139 -8.97 -4.31 -21.11
CA ILE A 139 -10.21 -4.64 -20.40
C ILE A 139 -10.22 -3.94 -19.04
N TYR A 140 -9.15 -4.08 -18.26
CA TYR A 140 -9.07 -3.50 -16.92
C TYR A 140 -9.07 -1.97 -16.91
N ALA A 141 -8.29 -1.34 -17.79
CA ALA A 141 -8.16 0.11 -17.76
C ALA A 141 -9.50 0.81 -18.04
N PRO A 142 -10.29 0.47 -19.08
CA PRO A 142 -11.60 1.08 -19.29
C PRO A 142 -12.58 0.83 -18.15
N LEU A 143 -12.60 -0.37 -17.55
CA LEU A 143 -13.51 -0.69 -16.44
C LEU A 143 -13.19 0.15 -15.19
N LEU A 144 -11.91 0.24 -14.82
CA LEU A 144 -11.49 1.06 -13.68
C LEU A 144 -11.69 2.55 -13.95
N VAL A 145 -11.35 3.03 -15.15
CA VAL A 145 -11.61 4.42 -15.55
C VAL A 145 -13.10 4.72 -15.51
N ALA A 146 -13.96 3.84 -16.02
CA ALA A 146 -15.40 4.00 -15.97
C ALA A 146 -15.91 4.08 -14.53
N ALA A 147 -15.46 3.19 -13.65
CA ALA A 147 -15.81 3.24 -12.22
C ALA A 147 -15.42 4.58 -11.58
N VAL A 148 -14.19 5.04 -11.82
CA VAL A 148 -13.68 6.32 -11.31
C VAL A 148 -14.46 7.51 -11.89
N VAL A 149 -14.73 7.53 -13.20
CA VAL A 149 -15.43 8.64 -13.88
C VAL A 149 -16.90 8.74 -13.46
N LEU A 150 -17.58 7.60 -13.31
CA LEU A 150 -18.96 7.53 -12.84
C LEU A 150 -19.08 8.00 -11.38
N ARG A 151 -18.07 7.69 -10.55
CA ARG A 151 -18.03 8.05 -9.12
C ARG A 151 -17.14 9.26 -8.83
N ARG A 152 -16.76 10.04 -9.85
CA ARG A 152 -15.71 11.08 -9.76
C ARG A 152 -15.92 12.11 -8.65
N ARG A 153 -17.17 12.46 -8.35
CA ARG A 153 -17.50 13.42 -7.28
C ARG A 153 -17.18 12.83 -5.91
N VAL A 154 -17.60 11.59 -5.66
CA VAL A 154 -17.36 10.86 -4.41
C VAL A 154 -15.88 10.61 -4.21
N VAL A 155 -15.18 10.12 -5.24
CA VAL A 155 -13.73 9.90 -5.19
C VAL A 155 -12.98 11.22 -4.94
N ARG A 156 -13.38 12.32 -5.60
CA ARG A 156 -12.75 13.63 -5.36
C ARG A 156 -12.97 14.10 -3.92
N THR A 157 -14.18 13.97 -3.39
CA THR A 157 -14.47 14.32 -2.00
C THR A 157 -13.61 13.50 -1.04
N ALA A 158 -13.57 12.17 -1.19
CA ALA A 158 -12.74 11.30 -0.37
C ALA A 158 -11.24 11.69 -0.40
N LEU A 159 -10.71 12.02 -1.58
CA LEU A 159 -9.32 12.48 -1.73
C LEU A 159 -9.07 13.82 -1.05
N VAL A 160 -10.01 14.77 -1.16
CA VAL A 160 -9.91 16.09 -0.51
C VAL A 160 -9.96 15.93 1.00
N ASP A 161 -10.88 15.11 1.50
CA ASP A 161 -11.04 14.86 2.94
C ASP A 161 -9.80 14.17 3.52
N ALA A 162 -9.26 13.17 2.83
CA ALA A 162 -8.02 12.52 3.22
C ALA A 162 -6.82 13.47 3.21
N ALA A 163 -6.70 14.33 2.20
CA ALA A 163 -5.64 15.33 2.12
C ALA A 163 -5.77 16.39 3.24
N CYS A 164 -7.01 16.79 3.58
CA CYS A 164 -7.29 17.68 4.69
C CYS A 164 -6.93 17.02 6.03
N GLY A 165 -7.38 15.79 6.25
CA GLY A 165 -7.06 15.00 7.45
C GLY A 165 -5.56 14.82 7.65
N LEU A 166 -4.83 14.51 6.57
CA LEU A 166 -3.37 14.43 6.62
C LEU A 166 -2.74 15.78 7.02
N ARG A 167 -3.19 16.89 6.44
CA ARG A 167 -2.67 18.23 6.81
C ARG A 167 -2.92 18.56 8.27
N VAL A 168 -4.13 18.29 8.77
CA VAL A 168 -4.50 18.48 10.17
C VAL A 168 -3.61 17.63 11.08
N ALA A 169 -3.36 16.36 10.74
CA ALA A 169 -2.49 15.49 11.52
C ALA A 169 -1.03 15.98 11.52
N VAL A 170 -0.52 16.44 10.38
CA VAL A 170 0.82 17.01 10.25
C VAL A 170 0.94 18.31 11.07
N ASP A 171 -0.09 19.16 11.09
CA ASP A 171 -0.09 20.40 11.88
C ASP A 171 -0.16 20.13 13.38
N ALA A 172 -0.98 19.17 13.80
CA ALA A 172 -1.12 18.80 15.20
C ALA A 172 0.18 18.23 15.79
N SER A 173 0.98 17.51 14.99
CA SER A 173 2.20 16.84 15.48
C SER A 173 3.28 16.71 14.39
N PRO A 174 3.95 17.81 14.00
CA PRO A 174 4.81 17.85 12.82
C PRO A 174 6.04 16.94 12.90
N ARG A 175 6.61 16.76 14.10
CA ARG A 175 7.77 15.88 14.31
C ARG A 175 7.37 14.40 14.22
N ILE A 176 6.24 14.04 14.81
CA ILE A 176 5.71 12.66 14.76
C ILE A 176 5.29 12.33 13.35
N ALA A 177 4.61 13.23 12.65
CA ALA A 177 4.23 13.04 11.25
C ALA A 177 5.45 12.88 10.34
N ALA A 178 6.53 13.65 10.55
CA ALA A 178 7.76 13.48 9.80
C ALA A 178 8.42 12.11 10.07
N ALA A 179 8.47 11.69 11.34
CA ALA A 179 8.98 10.37 11.72
C ALA A 179 8.14 9.23 11.13
N ALA A 180 6.81 9.35 11.14
CA ALA A 180 5.90 8.37 10.55
C ALA A 180 6.06 8.27 9.03
N MET A 181 6.16 9.40 8.32
CA MET A 181 6.42 9.43 6.88
C MET A 181 7.79 8.83 6.53
N LEU A 182 8.81 9.08 7.35
CA LEU A 182 10.12 8.48 7.19
C LEU A 182 10.08 6.97 7.43
N ALA A 183 9.39 6.52 8.48
CA ALA A 183 9.22 5.10 8.79
C ALA A 183 8.47 4.37 7.67
N LEU A 184 7.41 4.97 7.12
CA LEU A 184 6.69 4.43 5.95
C LEU A 184 7.61 4.35 4.73
N GLY A 185 8.38 5.40 4.46
CA GLY A 185 9.38 5.43 3.39
C GLY A 185 10.40 4.30 3.51
N LEU A 186 11.03 4.17 4.68
CA LEU A 186 12.02 3.12 4.94
C LEU A 186 11.42 1.71 4.91
N ALA A 187 10.21 1.53 5.43
CA ALA A 187 9.49 0.25 5.35
C ALA A 187 9.22 -0.12 3.88
N SER A 188 8.83 0.85 3.05
CA SER A 188 8.61 0.62 1.62
C SER A 188 9.91 0.31 0.86
N ALA A 189 11.07 0.77 1.33
CA ALA A 189 12.35 0.50 0.67
C ALA A 189 12.67 -1.01 0.60
N GLY A 190 12.21 -1.80 1.57
CA GLY A 190 12.30 -3.26 1.52
C GLY A 190 11.54 -3.87 0.34
N ALA A 191 10.43 -3.26 -0.07
CA ALA A 191 9.66 -3.69 -1.24
C ALA A 191 10.33 -3.30 -2.57
N TRP A 192 11.34 -2.43 -2.57
CA TRP A 192 12.01 -1.95 -3.80
C TRP A 192 13.10 -2.90 -4.31
N LEU A 193 13.50 -3.89 -3.50
CA LEU A 193 14.48 -4.88 -3.92
C LEU A 193 13.86 -5.86 -4.92
N PRO A 194 14.63 -6.33 -5.91
CA PRO A 194 14.15 -7.35 -6.82
C PRO A 194 13.66 -8.57 -6.05
N THR A 195 12.59 -9.17 -6.54
CA THR A 195 12.03 -10.38 -5.99
C THR A 195 12.99 -11.55 -6.23
N LEU A 196 13.75 -11.95 -5.21
CA LEU A 196 14.82 -12.94 -5.33
C LEU A 196 14.58 -14.21 -4.52
N GLN A 197 13.61 -14.22 -3.60
CA GLN A 197 13.32 -15.38 -2.77
C GLN A 197 12.48 -16.39 -3.56
N TYR A 198 12.78 -17.68 -3.41
CA TYR A 198 12.12 -18.74 -4.18
C TYR A 198 10.62 -18.80 -3.93
N ASP A 199 10.22 -18.65 -2.66
CA ASP A 199 8.83 -18.52 -2.25
C ASP A 199 8.19 -17.31 -2.92
N ASP A 200 8.80 -16.13 -2.93
CA ASP A 200 8.23 -14.99 -3.65
C ASP A 200 8.09 -15.22 -5.17
N LEU A 201 9.09 -15.83 -5.80
CA LEU A 201 9.08 -16.12 -7.23
C LEU A 201 8.00 -17.13 -7.61
N ALA A 202 7.92 -18.23 -6.86
CA ALA A 202 6.92 -19.25 -7.06
C ALA A 202 5.53 -18.67 -6.72
N TYR A 203 5.37 -18.20 -5.49
CA TYR A 203 4.09 -17.88 -4.88
C TYR A 203 3.51 -16.55 -5.38
N HIS A 204 4.26 -15.46 -5.30
CA HIS A 204 3.75 -14.10 -5.52
C HIS A 204 3.89 -13.62 -6.98
N LEU A 205 4.90 -14.10 -7.72
CA LEU A 205 5.10 -13.70 -9.13
C LEU A 205 4.47 -14.63 -10.16
N GLY A 206 4.18 -15.89 -9.80
CA GLY A 206 3.63 -16.87 -10.73
C GLY A 206 2.29 -16.43 -11.34
N LEU A 207 1.35 -15.96 -10.52
CA LEU A 207 0.04 -15.50 -10.98
C LEU A 207 0.13 -14.21 -11.81
N PRO A 208 0.77 -13.11 -11.31
CA PRO A 208 0.88 -11.87 -12.08
C PRO A 208 1.51 -12.04 -13.47
N TRP A 209 2.54 -12.87 -13.58
CA TRP A 209 3.18 -13.12 -14.88
C TRP A 209 2.33 -13.96 -15.83
N GLN A 210 1.59 -14.95 -15.32
CA GLN A 210 0.65 -15.71 -16.14
C GLN A 210 -0.49 -14.83 -16.64
N LEU A 211 -1.06 -13.95 -15.80
CA LEU A 211 -2.07 -13.00 -16.25
C LEU A 211 -1.51 -12.04 -17.31
N LEU A 212 -0.32 -11.49 -17.10
CA LEU A 212 0.30 -10.57 -18.06
C LEU A 212 0.57 -11.24 -19.42
N ARG A 213 1.12 -12.47 -19.42
CA ARG A 213 1.51 -13.17 -20.67
C ARG A 213 0.31 -13.83 -21.36
N ASN A 214 -0.49 -14.56 -20.60
CA ASN A 214 -1.50 -15.47 -21.15
C ASN A 214 -2.92 -14.90 -21.04
N GLY A 215 -3.13 -13.85 -20.24
CA GLY A 215 -4.46 -13.33 -19.94
C GLY A 215 -5.30 -14.26 -19.08
N ARG A 216 -4.70 -15.32 -18.50
CA ARG A 216 -5.33 -16.32 -17.61
C ARG A 216 -4.30 -16.94 -16.68
N TYR A 217 -4.77 -17.49 -15.57
CA TYR A 217 -4.01 -18.28 -14.62
C TYR A 217 -4.37 -19.77 -14.74
N ALA A 218 -3.38 -20.64 -14.85
CA ALA A 218 -3.61 -22.03 -15.22
C ALA A 218 -4.21 -22.91 -14.10
N LEU A 219 -4.14 -22.48 -12.83
CA LEU A 219 -4.51 -23.28 -11.66
C LEU A 219 -3.96 -24.73 -11.73
N ASP A 220 -2.69 -24.87 -12.07
CA ASP A 220 -2.07 -26.18 -12.28
C ASP A 220 -1.22 -26.61 -11.07
N ALA A 221 -1.83 -27.43 -10.21
CA ALA A 221 -1.19 -27.97 -9.02
C ALA A 221 0.00 -28.90 -9.33
N SER A 222 0.10 -29.45 -10.55
CA SER A 222 1.20 -30.34 -10.93
C SER A 222 2.53 -29.59 -11.09
N HIS A 223 2.47 -28.30 -11.42
CA HIS A 223 3.64 -27.44 -11.53
C HIS A 223 3.88 -26.61 -10.26
N GLN A 224 2.81 -26.22 -9.56
CA GLN A 224 2.91 -25.48 -8.32
C GLN A 224 1.72 -25.72 -7.39
N VAL A 225 1.95 -26.35 -6.24
CA VAL A 225 0.89 -26.70 -5.26
C VAL A 225 0.08 -25.47 -4.82
N TRP A 226 0.74 -24.32 -4.71
CA TRP A 226 0.11 -23.05 -4.32
C TRP A 226 -0.77 -22.43 -5.42
N ALA A 227 -0.75 -22.98 -6.64
CA ALA A 227 -1.58 -22.46 -7.72
C ALA A 227 -3.08 -22.60 -7.46
N MET A 228 -3.49 -23.47 -6.54
CA MET A 228 -4.91 -23.67 -6.21
C MET A 228 -5.44 -22.70 -5.16
N ALA A 229 -4.60 -21.88 -4.55
CA ALA A 229 -4.98 -20.97 -3.47
C ALA A 229 -4.42 -19.56 -3.72
N PRO A 230 -4.81 -18.87 -4.81
CA PRO A 230 -4.39 -17.49 -5.04
C PRO A 230 -4.94 -16.58 -3.95
N TRP A 231 -4.09 -15.75 -3.35
CA TRP A 231 -4.52 -14.81 -2.32
C TRP A 231 -5.05 -13.53 -2.95
N ALA A 232 -5.89 -12.81 -2.20
CA ALA A 232 -6.42 -11.53 -2.65
C ALA A 232 -5.31 -10.53 -3.03
N GLY A 233 -4.18 -10.59 -2.31
CA GLY A 233 -2.98 -9.82 -2.63
C GLY A 233 -2.42 -10.13 -4.01
N ASP A 234 -2.26 -11.42 -4.36
CA ASP A 234 -1.71 -11.85 -5.65
C ASP A 234 -2.60 -11.45 -6.82
N VAL A 235 -3.93 -11.52 -6.65
CA VAL A 235 -4.90 -11.08 -7.66
C VAL A 235 -4.73 -9.58 -7.96
N LEU A 236 -4.64 -8.75 -6.91
CA LEU A 236 -4.47 -7.30 -7.06
C LEU A 236 -3.10 -6.95 -7.66
N GLN A 237 -2.03 -7.64 -7.24
CA GLN A 237 -0.70 -7.52 -7.84
C GLN A 237 -0.75 -7.90 -9.32
N GLY A 238 -1.47 -8.96 -9.68
CA GLY A 238 -1.68 -9.38 -11.07
C GLY A 238 -2.41 -8.35 -11.91
N ILE A 239 -3.45 -7.70 -11.38
CA ILE A 239 -4.17 -6.62 -12.08
C ILE A 239 -3.26 -5.42 -12.29
N ALA A 240 -2.56 -4.97 -11.24
CA ALA A 240 -1.62 -3.86 -11.33
C ALA A 240 -0.52 -4.15 -12.36
N GLN A 241 0.01 -5.37 -12.40
CA GLN A 241 1.03 -5.82 -13.35
C GLN A 241 0.50 -5.88 -14.80
N VAL A 242 -0.72 -6.39 -15.01
CA VAL A 242 -1.37 -6.38 -16.33
C VAL A 242 -1.55 -4.95 -16.84
N LEU A 243 -2.01 -4.03 -15.99
CA LEU A 243 -2.18 -2.62 -16.33
C LEU A 243 -0.85 -1.93 -16.64
N ALA A 244 0.18 -2.18 -15.83
CA ALA A 244 1.51 -1.60 -15.98
C ALA A 244 2.30 -2.20 -17.16
N ARG A 245 1.86 -3.36 -17.67
CA ARG A 245 2.60 -4.19 -18.64
C ARG A 245 4.00 -4.60 -18.16
N GLY A 246 4.16 -4.75 -16.85
CA GLY A 246 5.42 -5.02 -16.18
C GLY A 246 5.21 -5.21 -14.68
N GLU A 247 6.27 -5.59 -13.96
CA GLU A 247 6.19 -5.84 -12.51
C GLU A 247 5.68 -4.60 -11.77
N ALA A 248 4.66 -4.78 -10.93
CA ALA A 248 4.01 -3.69 -10.19
C ALA A 248 3.93 -3.91 -8.68
N ARG A 249 4.58 -4.97 -8.17
CA ARG A 249 4.59 -5.35 -6.75
C ARG A 249 4.97 -4.18 -5.85
N VAL A 250 6.10 -3.54 -6.17
CA VAL A 250 6.66 -2.42 -5.40
C VAL A 250 5.64 -1.30 -5.15
N ALA A 251 4.92 -0.90 -6.19
CA ALA A 251 3.95 0.19 -6.11
C ALA A 251 2.71 -0.21 -5.29
N LEU A 252 2.21 -1.43 -5.47
CA LEU A 252 1.04 -1.91 -4.75
C LEU A 252 1.34 -2.17 -3.27
N ASP A 253 2.52 -2.69 -2.93
CA ASP A 253 2.93 -2.91 -1.54
C ASP A 253 3.09 -1.56 -0.80
N ALA A 254 3.62 -0.54 -1.48
CA ALA A 254 3.66 0.81 -0.94
C ALA A 254 2.24 1.36 -0.68
N ALA A 255 1.28 1.08 -1.57
CA ALA A 255 -0.12 1.46 -1.36
C ALA A 255 -0.74 0.73 -0.14
N TRP A 256 -0.42 -0.54 0.08
CA TRP A 256 -0.85 -1.29 1.26
C TRP A 256 -0.28 -0.71 2.56
N LEU A 257 0.99 -0.29 2.57
CA LEU A 257 1.60 0.36 3.73
C LEU A 257 0.88 1.67 4.07
N VAL A 258 0.57 2.50 3.07
CA VAL A 258 -0.16 3.76 3.27
C VAL A 258 -1.58 3.49 3.77
N ALA A 259 -2.30 2.53 3.17
CA ALA A 259 -3.65 2.17 3.61
C ALA A 259 -3.67 1.63 5.05
N SER A 260 -2.70 0.80 5.40
CA SER A 260 -2.57 0.25 6.76
C SER A 260 -2.30 1.34 7.79
N ALA A 261 -1.44 2.31 7.47
CA ALA A 261 -1.20 3.46 8.33
C ALA A 261 -2.42 4.36 8.47
N ALA A 262 -3.20 4.54 7.39
CA ALA A 262 -4.42 5.34 7.43
C ALA A 262 -5.53 4.69 8.28
N LEU A 263 -5.66 3.36 8.25
CA LEU A 263 -6.63 2.60 9.05
C LEU A 263 -6.31 2.55 10.56
N ALA A 264 -5.09 2.90 10.95
CA ALA A 264 -4.65 2.88 12.34
C ALA A 264 -4.97 4.19 13.10
N VAL A 265 -5.51 5.20 12.42
CA VAL A 265 -5.85 6.54 12.95
C VAL A 265 -7.35 6.67 13.12
#